data_AF-X1KK43-F1
#
_entry.id   AF-X1KK43-F1
#
_cell.length_a   1.000
_cell.length_b   1.000
_cell.length_c   1.000
_cell.angle_alpha   90.00
_cell.angle_beta   90.00
_cell.angle_gamma   90.00
#
_symmetry.space_group_name_H-M   'P 1'
#
loop_
_entity.id
_entity.type
_entity.pdbx_description
1 polymer ?
#
loop_
_entity_poly.entity_id
_entity_poly.type
_entity_poly.pdbx_seq_one_letter_code
_entity_poly.pdbx_strand_id
1 'polypeptide(L)'
;MTKKEKINLLIAGLIVLTAIGGWWFYNHQKDVNICKEKCVYVENKPFVSGFGSVFDSPKEKEIQGEYVWRYRSDTNGSSRIFETQKQCIDYCLMDK
;
A
#
# COMPACT_ATOMS: atom_id res chain seq x y z
N MET A 1 -17.61 44.50 11.53
CA MET A 1 -17.82 43.13 11.02
C MET A 1 -19.18 42.62 11.50
N THR A 2 -20.11 42.36 10.57
CA THR A 2 -21.50 42.00 10.87
C THR A 2 -21.66 40.52 11.21
N LYS A 3 -22.77 40.13 11.86
CA LYS A 3 -23.08 38.72 12.18
C LYS A 3 -23.15 37.85 10.91
N LYS A 4 -23.60 38.42 9.79
CA LYS A 4 -23.67 37.75 8.48
C LYS A 4 -22.28 37.50 7.89
N GLU A 5 -21.35 38.47 7.98
CA GLU A 5 -19.96 38.30 7.54
C GLU A 5 -19.23 37.18 8.29
N LYS A 6 -19.45 37.08 9.63
CA LYS A 6 -18.88 36.00 10.44
C LYS A 6 -19.35 34.61 10.00
N ILE A 7 -20.65 34.47 9.70
CA ILE A 7 -21.24 33.20 9.25
C ILE A 7 -20.69 32.82 7.88
N ASN A 8 -20.59 33.77 6.95
CA ASN A 8 -20.04 33.51 5.62
C ASN A 8 -18.57 33.07 5.67
N LEU A 9 -17.76 33.68 6.56
CA LEU A 9 -16.37 33.26 6.78
C LEU A 9 -16.27 31.82 7.32
N LEU A 10 -17.15 31.43 8.25
CA LEU A 10 -17.17 30.07 8.79
C LEU A 10 -17.55 29.03 7.71
N ILE A 11 -18.56 29.34 6.89
CA ILE A 11 -18.99 28.46 5.80
C ILE A 11 -17.86 28.31 4.77
N ALA A 12 -17.23 29.42 4.37
CA ALA A 12 -16.10 29.40 3.44
C ALA A 12 -14.94 28.56 4.01
N GLY A 13 -14.60 28.73 5.29
CA GLY A 13 -13.58 27.91 5.97
C GLY A 13 -13.92 26.42 5.97
N LEU A 14 -15.18 26.06 6.23
CA LEU A 14 -15.63 24.67 6.20
C LEU A 14 -15.50 24.07 4.79
N ILE A 15 -15.87 24.81 3.75
CA ILE A 15 -15.75 24.39 2.34
C ILE A 15 -14.28 24.14 1.97
N VAL A 16 -13.37 25.00 2.41
CA VAL A 16 -11.93 24.81 2.15
C VAL A 16 -11.40 23.57 2.86
N LEU A 17 -11.79 23.35 4.12
CA LEU A 17 -11.38 22.16 4.87
C LEU A 17 -11.89 20.87 4.24
N THR A 18 -13.14 20.83 3.79
CA THR A 18 -13.70 19.65 3.11
C THR A 18 -13.07 19.43 1.75
N ALA A 19 -12.73 20.49 1.00
CA ALA A 19 -12.03 20.37 -0.27
C ALA A 19 -10.62 19.78 -0.09
N ILE A 20 -9.84 20.27 0.90
CA ILE A 20 -8.50 19.75 1.20
C ILE A 20 -8.59 18.29 1.67
N GLY A 21 -9.50 17.99 2.60
CA GLY A 21 -9.70 16.64 3.10
C GLY A 21 -10.14 15.66 2.01
N GLY A 22 -11.07 16.08 1.14
CA GLY A 22 -11.53 15.29 0.00
C GLY A 22 -10.41 15.03 -1.02
N TRP A 23 -9.59 16.05 -1.33
CA TRP A 23 -8.44 15.90 -2.20
C TRP A 23 -7.40 14.91 -1.64
N TRP A 24 -7.07 15.04 -0.35
CA TRP A 24 -6.14 14.14 0.32
C TRP A 24 -6.67 12.70 0.32
N PHE A 25 -7.94 12.51 0.68
CA PHE A 25 -8.59 11.20 0.69
C PHE A 25 -8.59 10.55 -0.69
N TYR A 26 -8.89 11.31 -1.75
CA TYR A 26 -8.88 10.81 -3.12
C TYR A 26 -7.50 10.31 -3.56
N ASN A 27 -6.45 11.09 -3.29
CA ASN A 27 -5.08 10.68 -3.63
C ASN A 27 -4.65 9.45 -2.81
N HIS A 28 -4.96 9.42 -1.52
CA HIS A 28 -4.66 8.28 -0.67
C HIS A 28 -5.38 7.00 -1.15
N GLN A 29 -6.65 7.10 -1.52
CA GLN A 29 -7.42 5.99 -2.13
C GLN A 29 -6.78 5.49 -3.42
N LYS A 30 -6.36 6.41 -4.29
CA LYS A 30 -5.66 6.06 -5.53
C LYS A 30 -4.38 5.29 -5.24
N ASP A 31 -3.59 5.74 -4.27
CA ASP A 31 -2.35 5.08 -3.87
C ASP A 31 -2.59 3.69 -3.28
N VAL A 32 -3.61 3.54 -2.42
CA VAL A 32 -4.03 2.26 -1.87
C VAL A 32 -4.46 1.29 -2.98
N ASN A 33 -5.19 1.76 -3.99
CA ASN A 33 -5.65 0.90 -5.08
C ASN A 33 -4.49 0.41 -5.96
N ILE A 34 -3.53 1.29 -6.28
CA ILE A 34 -2.28 0.90 -6.96
C ILE A 34 -1.53 -0.16 -6.12
N CYS A 35 -1.44 0.04 -4.81
CA CYS A 35 -0.77 -0.92 -3.93
C CYS A 35 -1.51 -2.25 -3.82
N LYS A 36 -2.85 -2.26 -3.87
CA LYS A 36 -3.64 -3.50 -3.94
C LYS A 36 -3.34 -4.29 -5.21
N GLU A 37 -3.17 -3.62 -6.35
CA GLU A 37 -2.81 -4.28 -7.62
C GLU A 37 -1.40 -4.87 -7.57
N LYS A 38 -0.46 -4.23 -6.87
CA LYS A 38 0.91 -4.73 -6.67
C LYS A 38 1.00 -5.87 -5.65
N CYS A 39 0.04 -5.97 -4.73
CA CYS A 39 -0.03 -7.00 -3.71
C CYS A 39 -0.88 -8.17 -4.20
N VAL A 40 -0.22 -9.22 -4.68
CA VAL A 40 -0.89 -10.41 -5.23
C VAL A 40 -0.87 -11.56 -4.23
N TYR A 41 -1.98 -12.29 -4.12
CA TYR A 41 -2.05 -13.51 -3.32
C TYR A 41 -1.61 -14.69 -4.17
N VAL A 42 -0.50 -15.33 -3.80
CA VAL A 42 0.15 -16.37 -4.60
C VAL A 42 0.55 -17.54 -3.72
N GLU A 43 0.68 -18.73 -4.32
CA GLU A 43 1.21 -19.90 -3.62
C GLU A 43 2.62 -19.61 -3.10
N ASN A 44 2.86 -19.98 -1.85
CA ASN A 44 4.15 -19.89 -1.18
C ASN A 44 5.06 -21.03 -1.66
N LYS A 45 5.45 -20.97 -2.94
CA LYS A 45 6.40 -21.93 -3.49
C LYS A 45 7.81 -21.52 -3.08
N PRO A 46 8.61 -22.45 -2.53
CA PRO A 46 10.05 -22.23 -2.48
C PRO A 46 10.52 -21.97 -3.91
N PHE A 47 11.40 -20.97 -4.09
CA PHE A 47 12.04 -20.75 -5.38
C PHE A 47 12.90 -21.97 -5.72
N VAL A 48 12.33 -22.91 -6.47
CA VAL A 48 13.10 -24.02 -7.05
C VAL A 48 13.61 -23.52 -8.40
N SER A 49 14.78 -22.89 -8.40
CA SER A 49 15.52 -22.67 -9.64
C SER A 49 15.91 -24.05 -10.19
N GLY A 50 15.27 -24.46 -11.29
CA GLY A 50 15.79 -25.55 -12.10
C GLY A 50 17.23 -25.22 -12.49
N PHE A 51 18.16 -26.13 -12.19
CA PHE A 51 19.63 -26.00 -12.20
C PHE A 51 20.27 -25.48 -10.89
N GLY A 52 20.38 -26.41 -9.92
CA GLY A 52 21.65 -26.70 -9.24
C GLY A 52 22.30 -25.62 -8.38
N SER A 53 21.59 -24.55 -8.02
CA SER A 53 22.12 -23.52 -7.13
C SER A 53 21.06 -23.15 -6.11
N VAL A 54 21.15 -23.78 -4.94
CA VAL A 54 20.47 -23.38 -3.71
C VAL A 54 21.05 -22.03 -3.33
N PHE A 55 20.51 -20.96 -3.90
CA PHE A 55 20.68 -19.66 -3.29
C PHE A 55 19.87 -19.69 -2.01
N ASP A 56 20.56 -19.59 -0.86
CA ASP A 56 19.97 -19.19 0.41
C ASP A 56 19.27 -17.85 0.17
N SER A 57 18.00 -17.91 -0.23
CA SER A 57 17.10 -16.77 -0.05
C SER A 57 17.21 -16.40 1.43
N PRO A 58 17.44 -15.11 1.75
CA PRO A 58 17.55 -14.70 3.14
C PRO A 58 16.34 -15.28 3.87
N LYS A 59 16.58 -15.87 5.05
CA LYS A 59 15.56 -16.48 5.92
C LYS A 59 14.49 -15.44 6.27
N GLU A 60 13.64 -15.12 5.30
CA GLU A 60 12.41 -14.39 5.41
C GLU A 60 11.59 -15.32 6.29
N LYS A 61 11.39 -14.89 7.53
CA LYS A 61 10.76 -15.67 8.61
C LYS A 61 9.70 -16.57 8.01
N GLU A 62 9.81 -17.86 8.28
CA GLU A 62 8.99 -18.92 7.72
C GLU A 62 7.50 -18.58 7.90
N ILE A 63 6.91 -17.89 6.93
CA ILE A 63 5.49 -17.54 6.95
C ILE A 63 4.77 -18.85 6.72
N GLN A 64 4.16 -19.38 7.78
CA GLN A 64 3.42 -20.64 7.73
C GLN A 64 2.11 -20.43 6.97
N GLY A 65 2.09 -20.82 5.70
CA GLY A 65 0.92 -20.77 4.85
C GLY A 65 1.22 -21.28 3.45
N GLU A 66 0.29 -22.03 2.87
CA GLU A 66 0.33 -22.51 1.47
C GLU A 66 0.28 -21.34 0.48
N TYR A 67 -0.27 -20.20 0.90
CA TYR A 67 -0.40 -18.97 0.13
C TYR A 67 0.00 -17.74 0.95
N VAL A 68 0.52 -16.74 0.27
CA VAL A 68 1.09 -15.53 0.87
C VAL A 68 0.81 -14.30 0.00
N TRP A 69 0.83 -13.11 0.60
CA TRP A 69 0.77 -11.86 -0.14
C TRP A 69 2.15 -11.44 -0.60
N ARG A 70 2.37 -11.35 -1.91
CA ARG A 70 3.65 -10.96 -2.50
C ARG A 70 3.56 -9.56 -3.10
N TYR A 71 4.48 -8.69 -2.73
CA TYR A 71 4.64 -7.38 -3.36
C TYR A 71 5.43 -7.52 -4.67
N ARG A 72 4.85 -7.06 -5.79
CA ARG A 72 5.52 -6.95 -7.09
C ARG A 72 6.07 -5.53 -7.25
N SER A 73 7.38 -5.37 -7.07
CA SER A 73 8.08 -4.10 -7.36
C SER A 73 8.41 -4.00 -8.86
N ASP A 74 8.12 -2.84 -9.47
CA ASP A 74 8.43 -2.57 -10.88
C ASP A 74 9.90 -2.18 -11.09
N THR A 75 10.60 -1.76 -10.03
CA THR A 75 11.89 -1.07 -10.14
C THR A 75 13.08 -1.88 -9.62
N ASN A 76 12.89 -2.75 -8.61
CA ASN A 76 14.04 -3.37 -7.91
C ASN A 76 14.06 -4.90 -7.89
N GLY A 77 13.09 -5.59 -8.51
CA GLY A 77 13.03 -7.06 -8.52
C GLY A 77 12.90 -7.71 -7.13
N SER A 78 12.88 -6.92 -6.05
CA SER A 78 12.72 -7.37 -4.68
C SER A 78 11.26 -7.75 -4.45
N SER A 79 10.96 -9.04 -4.50
CA SER A 79 9.69 -9.56 -4.00
C SER A 79 9.78 -9.74 -2.48
N ARG A 80 8.90 -9.06 -1.74
CA ARG A 80 8.70 -9.34 -0.30
C ARG A 80 7.41 -10.09 -0.08
N ILE A 81 7.40 -10.92 0.95
CA ILE A 81 6.28 -11.77 1.31
C ILE A 81 5.65 -11.29 2.63
N PHE A 82 4.33 -11.27 2.69
CA PHE A 82 3.55 -10.83 3.84
C PHE A 82 2.44 -11.83 4.17
N GLU A 83 2.10 -11.94 5.45
CA GLU A 83 1.00 -12.78 5.94
C GLU A 83 -0.37 -12.21 5.55
N THR A 84 -0.50 -10.88 5.54
CA THR A 84 -1.78 -10.20 5.29
C THR A 84 -1.69 -9.19 4.16
N GLN A 85 -2.82 -8.97 3.47
CA GLN A 85 -2.92 -7.97 2.41
C GLN A 85 -2.59 -6.57 2.94
N LYS A 86 -3.01 -6.28 4.18
CA LYS A 86 -2.79 -4.99 4.83
C LYS A 86 -1.29 -4.70 4.98
N GLN A 87 -0.51 -5.64 5.51
CA GLN A 87 0.94 -5.48 5.65
C GLN A 87 1.63 -5.24 4.31
N CYS A 88 1.19 -5.91 3.24
CA CYS A 88 1.72 -5.70 1.90
C CYS A 88 1.40 -4.29 1.37
N ILE A 89 0.15 -3.82 1.54
CA ILE A 89 -0.25 -2.47 1.12
C ILE A 89 0.51 -1.42 1.93
N ASP A 90 0.62 -1.59 3.24
CA ASP A 90 1.34 -0.67 4.13
C ASP A 90 2.82 -0.56 3.69
N TYR A 91 3.46 -1.69 3.33
CA TYR A 91 4.82 -1.68 2.78
C TYR A 91 4.89 -0.91 1.45
N CYS A 92 3.96 -1.15 0.52
CA CYS A 92 3.92 -0.43 -0.76
C CYS A 92 3.72 1.08 -0.61
N LEU A 93 2.93 1.51 0.38
CA LEU A 93 2.73 2.93 0.68
C LEU A 93 3.98 3.58 1.30
N MET A 94 4.85 2.82 1.97
CA MET A 94 6.12 3.29 2.51
C MET A 94 7.28 3.28 1.49
N ASP A 95 7.18 2.46 0.44
CA ASP A 95 8.18 2.31 -0.64
C ASP A 95 8.05 3.38 -1.74
N LYS A 96 7.02 4.24 -1.68
CA LYS A 96 6.82 5.41 -2.56
C LYS A 96 7.63 6.61 -2.13
#